data_AF-A0A538AT72-F1
#
_entry.id   AF-A0A538AT72-F1
#
_cell.length_a   1.000
_cell.length_b   1.000
_cell.length_c   1.000
_cell.angle_alpha   90.00
_cell.angle_beta   90.00
_cell.angle_gamma   90.00
#
_symmetry.space_group_name_H-M   'P 1'
#
loop_
_entity.id
_entity.type
_entity.pdbx_description
1 polymer ?
#
loop_
_entity_poly.entity_id
_entity_poly.type
_entity_poly.pdbx_seq_one_letter_code
_entity_poly.pdbx_strand_id
1 'polypeptide(L)'
;AVLFCIGVYGVLARRNAVLVLASVELMLNAVNINLVAFGAYRHNIAGQVFALFVITIAAAEVGVGLAIVVLIFRNRASIALDESDLMKG
;
A
#
# COMPACT_ATOMS: atom_id res chain seq x y z
N ALA A 1 -2.49 15.35 -3.28
CA ALA A 1 -2.94 15.20 -1.87
C ALA A 1 -4.20 14.32 -1.76
N VAL A 2 -5.28 14.61 -2.48
CA VAL A 2 -6.57 13.89 -2.37
C VAL A 2 -6.43 12.36 -2.45
N LEU A 3 -5.76 11.82 -3.47
CA LEU A 3 -5.57 10.37 -3.62
C LEU A 3 -4.84 9.74 -2.43
N PHE A 4 -3.81 10.40 -1.91
CA PHE A 4 -3.09 9.93 -0.73
C PHE A 4 -4.00 9.90 0.51
N CYS A 5 -4.79 10.96 0.72
CA CYS A 5 -5.76 11.01 1.82
C CYS A 5 -6.83 9.93 1.72
N ILE A 6 -7.30 9.61 0.51
CA ILE A 6 -8.24 8.50 0.28
C ILE A 6 -7.58 7.17 0.69
N GLY A 7 -6.31 6.98 0.34
CA GLY A 7 -5.54 5.80 0.75
C GLY A 7 -5.40 5.71 2.27
N VAL A 8 -5.03 6.82 2.94
CA VAL A 8 -4.97 6.88 4.41
C VAL A 8 -6.33 6.55 5.05
N TYR A 9 -7.41 7.13 4.54
CA TYR A 9 -8.76 6.80 4.99
C TYR A 9 -9.08 5.31 4.80
N GLY A 10 -8.70 4.73 3.65
CA GLY A 10 -8.85 3.31 3.36
C GLY A 10 -8.10 2.43 4.36
N VAL A 11 -6.86 2.77 4.70
CA VAL A 11 -6.08 2.03 5.72
C VAL A 11 -6.78 2.04 7.08
N LEU A 12 -7.34 3.17 7.49
CA LEU A 12 -7.98 3.31 8.81
C LEU A 12 -9.41 2.73 8.87
N ALA A 13 -10.15 2.79 7.77
CA ALA A 13 -11.57 2.42 7.75
C ALA A 13 -11.82 0.95 7.42
N ARG A 14 -10.85 0.25 6.81
CA ARG A 14 -11.04 -1.12 6.31
C ARG A 14 -10.57 -2.15 7.33
N ARG A 15 -11.45 -3.10 7.64
CA ARG A 15 -11.14 -4.26 8.50
C ARG A 15 -10.57 -5.46 7.74
N ASN A 16 -10.73 -5.47 6.42
CA ASN A 16 -10.23 -6.54 5.55
C ASN A 16 -8.77 -6.24 5.16
N ALA A 17 -7.86 -7.16 5.49
CA ALA A 17 -6.44 -7.03 5.24
C ALA A 17 -6.08 -6.75 3.77
N VAL A 18 -6.79 -7.37 2.82
CA VAL A 18 -6.59 -7.14 1.38
C VAL A 18 -6.95 -5.71 0.99
N LEU A 19 -8.05 -5.17 1.54
CA LEU A 19 -8.45 -3.79 1.28
C LEU A 19 -7.49 -2.78 1.92
N VAL A 20 -6.89 -3.13 3.06
CA VAL A 20 -5.84 -2.30 3.67
C VAL A 20 -4.60 -2.28 2.78
N LEU A 21 -4.12 -3.44 2.29
CA LEU A 21 -3.02 -3.51 1.31
C LEU A 21 -3.33 -2.69 0.05
N ALA A 22 -4.52 -2.81 -0.52
CA ALA A 22 -4.94 -2.02 -1.68
C ALA A 22 -4.96 -0.50 -1.39
N SER A 23 -5.22 -0.11 -0.15
CA SER A 23 -5.20 1.31 0.26
C SER A 23 -3.76 1.84 0.36
N VAL A 24 -2.82 1.02 0.81
CA VAL A 24 -1.38 1.34 0.80
C VAL A 24 -0.87 1.48 -0.64
N GLU A 25 -1.25 0.58 -1.54
CA GLU A 25 -0.92 0.68 -2.97
C GLU A 25 -1.44 1.99 -3.61
N LEU A 26 -2.64 2.43 -3.22
CA LEU A 26 -3.20 3.71 -3.65
C LEU A 26 -2.36 4.90 -3.14
N MET A 27 -1.86 4.83 -1.90
CA MET A 27 -0.96 5.84 -1.33
C MET A 27 0.36 5.90 -2.10
N LEU A 28 0.99 4.75 -2.39
CA LEU A 28 2.23 4.66 -3.17
C LEU A 28 2.04 5.20 -4.60
N ASN A 29 0.90 4.91 -5.23
CA ASN A 29 0.55 5.51 -6.53
C ASN A 29 0.43 7.03 -6.47
N ALA A 30 -0.18 7.58 -5.42
CA ALA A 30 -0.26 9.03 -5.24
C ALA A 30 1.13 9.67 -5.10
N VAL A 31 2.06 8.99 -4.42
CA VAL A 31 3.48 9.42 -4.32
C VAL A 31 4.16 9.37 -5.70
N ASN A 32 3.94 8.31 -6.48
CA ASN A 32 4.51 8.20 -7.83
C ASN A 32 4.04 9.31 -8.77
N ILE A 33 2.74 9.61 -8.78
CA ILE A 33 2.18 10.72 -9.55
C ILE A 33 2.87 12.03 -9.13
N ASN A 34 3.05 12.26 -7.83
CA ASN A 34 3.71 13.46 -7.33
C ASN A 34 5.18 13.55 -7.78
N LEU A 35 5.94 12.46 -7.69
CA LEU A 35 7.33 12.38 -8.14
C LEU A 35 7.47 12.69 -9.63
N VAL A 36 6.64 12.05 -10.47
CA VAL A 36 6.65 12.27 -11.92
C VAL A 36 6.21 13.69 -12.28
N ALA A 37 5.18 14.21 -11.61
CA ALA A 37 4.69 15.57 -11.85
C ALA A 37 5.75 16.63 -11.51
N PHE A 38 6.42 16.51 -10.36
CA PHE A 38 7.50 17.41 -9.99
C PHE A 38 8.74 17.25 -10.87
N GLY A 39 9.07 16.01 -11.26
CA GLY A 39 10.13 15.73 -12.24
C GLY A 39 9.86 16.41 -13.58
N ALA A 40 8.64 16.29 -14.11
CA ALA A 40 8.21 16.94 -15.34
C ALA A 40 8.22 18.47 -15.21
N TYR A 41 7.68 19.02 -14.11
CA TYR A 41 7.64 20.47 -13.86
C TYR A 41 9.04 21.10 -13.76
N ARG A 42 10.02 20.37 -13.23
CA ARG A 42 11.41 20.82 -13.09
C ARG A 42 12.34 20.33 -14.22
N HIS A 43 11.79 19.67 -15.25
CA HIS A 43 12.56 19.03 -16.32
C HIS A 43 13.69 18.11 -15.81
N ASN A 44 13.45 17.40 -14.71
CA ASN A 44 14.41 16.51 -14.07
C ASN A 44 13.93 15.06 -14.13
N ILE A 45 14.73 14.20 -14.78
CA ILE A 45 14.46 12.77 -14.96
C ILE A 45 14.47 11.97 -13.65
N ALA A 46 15.06 12.51 -12.58
CA ALA A 46 15.14 11.84 -11.29
C ALA A 46 13.74 11.49 -10.73
N GLY A 47 12.72 12.32 -10.99
CA GLY A 47 11.35 12.04 -10.54
C GLY A 47 10.78 10.75 -11.14
N GLN A 48 11.01 10.53 -12.43
CA GLN A 48 10.59 9.33 -13.14
C GLN A 48 11.40 8.10 -12.69
N VAL A 49 12.72 8.27 -12.51
CA VAL A 49 13.60 7.19 -12.02
C VAL A 49 13.16 6.72 -10.64
N PHE A 50 12.94 7.64 -9.69
CA PHE A 50 12.46 7.28 -8.35
C PHE A 50 11.07 6.62 -8.38
N ALA A 51 10.16 7.10 -9.22
CA ALA A 51 8.85 6.46 -9.37
C ALA A 51 8.96 4.99 -9.83
N LEU A 52 9.90 4.67 -10.72
CA LEU A 52 10.14 3.29 -11.17
C LEU A 52 10.64 2.39 -10.03
N PHE A 53 11.55 2.91 -9.18
CA PHE A 53 11.98 2.21 -7.98
C PHE A 53 10.82 1.95 -7.02
N VAL A 54 9.97 2.95 -6.77
CA VAL A 54 8.79 2.79 -5.91
C VAL A 54 7.83 1.73 -6.46
N ILE A 55 7.59 1.69 -7.77
CA ILE A 55 6.77 0.62 -8.40
C ILE A 55 7.36 -0.77 -8.16
N THR A 56 8.70 -0.89 -8.24
CA THR A 56 9.39 -2.17 -8.02
C THR A 56 9.29 -2.61 -6.56
N ILE A 57 9.42 -1.67 -5.61
CA ILE A 57 9.24 -1.93 -4.18
C ILE A 57 7.78 -2.31 -3.89
N ALA A 58 6.81 -1.59 -4.46
CA ALA A 58 5.39 -1.91 -4.31
C ALA A 58 5.07 -3.32 -4.82
N ALA A 59 5.61 -3.72 -5.97
CA ALA A 59 5.45 -5.08 -6.49
C ALA A 59 6.02 -6.15 -5.53
N ALA A 60 7.18 -5.88 -4.90
CA ALA A 60 7.74 -6.77 -3.90
C ALA A 60 6.90 -6.81 -2.61
N GLU A 61 6.43 -5.65 -2.14
CA GLU A 61 5.58 -5.51 -0.96
C GLU A 61 4.27 -6.29 -1.13
N VAL A 62 3.56 -6.11 -2.25
CA VAL A 62 2.27 -6.78 -2.48
C VAL A 62 2.42 -8.31 -2.48
N GLY A 63 3.54 -8.83 -2.99
CA GLY A 63 3.84 -10.26 -2.96
C GLY A 63 3.98 -10.78 -1.54
N VAL A 64 4.74 -10.08 -0.69
CA VAL A 64 4.91 -10.44 0.72
C VAL A 64 3.62 -10.25 1.52
N GLY A 65 2.93 -9.12 1.33
CA GLY A 65 1.69 -8.79 2.00
C GLY A 65 0.59 -9.82 1.72
N LEU A 66 0.38 -10.18 0.46
CA LEU A 66 -0.61 -11.21 0.09
C LEU A 66 -0.22 -12.59 0.62
N ALA A 67 1.07 -12.95 0.63
CA ALA A 67 1.52 -14.21 1.21
C ALA A 67 1.17 -14.31 2.70
N ILE A 68 1.36 -13.22 3.46
CA ILE A 68 0.97 -13.12 4.87
C ILE A 68 -0.54 -13.24 5.02
N VAL A 69 -1.34 -12.53 4.21
CA VAL A 69 -2.80 -12.60 4.26
C VAL A 69 -3.31 -14.00 4.00
N VAL A 70 -2.76 -14.69 2.99
CA VAL A 70 -3.12 -16.09 2.68
C VAL A 70 -2.76 -17.03 3.82
N LEU A 71 -1.59 -16.85 4.45
CA LEU A 71 -1.18 -17.65 5.60
C LEU A 71 -2.12 -17.47 6.79
N ILE A 72 -2.51 -16.24 7.09
CA ILE A 72 -3.48 -15.93 8.15
C ILE A 72 -4.83 -16.55 7.82
N PHE A 73 -5.31 -16.38 6.59
CA PHE A 73 -6.57 -16.96 6.13
C PHE A 73 -6.56 -18.49 6.26
N ARG A 74 -5.46 -19.16 5.93
CA ARG A 74 -5.35 -20.61 6.07
C ARG A 74 -5.42 -21.08 7.53
N ASN A 75 -4.89 -20.29 8.46
CA ASN A 75 -4.86 -20.63 9.89
C ASN A 75 -6.12 -20.22 10.65
N ARG A 76 -6.86 -19.21 10.18
CA ARG A 76 -8.01 -18.61 10.90
C ARG A 76 -9.32 -18.58 10.10
N ALA A 77 -9.32 -19.01 8.84
CA ALA A 77 -10.44 -18.93 7.89
C ALA A 77 -11.03 -17.50 7.73
N SER A 78 -10.28 -16.48 8.14
CA SER A 78 -10.71 -15.08 8.16
C SER A 78 -9.56 -14.17 7.73
N ILE A 79 -9.93 -13.08 7.04
CA ILE A 79 -9.03 -11.99 6.59
C ILE A 79 -9.30 -10.68 7.37
N ALA A 80 -10.11 -10.74 8.43
CA ALA A 80 -10.38 -9.61 9.29
C ALA A 80 -9.18 -9.34 10.20
N LEU A 81 -8.64 -8.12 10.15
CA LEU A 81 -7.46 -7.73 10.94
C LEU A 81 -7.75 -7.69 12.44
N ASP A 82 -8.98 -7.32 12.84
CA ASP A 82 -9.35 -7.18 14.26
C ASP A 82 -9.42 -8.51 15.02
N GLU A 83 -9.44 -9.64 14.31
CA GLU A 83 -9.48 -10.98 14.93
C GLU A 83 -8.07 -11.50 15.28
N SER A 84 -7.02 -10.73 14.94
CA SER A 84 -5.62 -11.08 15.19
C SER A 84 -5.05 -10.54 16.52
N ASP A 85 -5.91 -10.40 17.52
CA ASP A 85 -5.63 -9.77 18.83
C ASP A 85 -4.96 -10.69 19.88
N LEU A 86 -4.14 -11.66 19.45
CA LEU A 86 -3.56 -12.67 20.36
C LEU A 86 -2.55 -12.13 21.38
N MET A 87 -2.06 -10.90 21.21
CA MET A 87 -1.06 -10.26 22.07
C MET A 87 -1.62 -9.05 22.81
N LYS A 88 -2.82 -9.18 23.38
CA LYS A 88 -3.34 -8.22 24.35
C LYS A 88 -2.92 -8.64 25.76
N GLY A 89 -2.02 -7.85 26.35
CA GLY A 89 -1.79 -7.82 27.80
C GLY A 89 -2.79 -6.89 28.47
#